data_AF-A0A2V5PPQ7-F1
#
_entry.id   AF-A0A2V5PPQ7-F1
#
_cell.length_a   1.000
_cell.length_b   1.000
_cell.length_c   1.000
_cell.angle_alpha   90.00
_cell.angle_beta   90.00
_cell.angle_gamma   90.00
#
_symmetry.space_group_name_H-M   'P 1'
#
loop_
_entity.id
_entity.type
_entity.pdbx_description
1 polymer ?
#
loop_
_entity_poly.entity_id
_entity_poly.type
_entity_poly.pdbx_seq_one_letter_code
_entity_poly.pdbx_strand_id
1 'polypeptide(L)'
;LPAYLVKVREGNEETVRYFHDQHEVRDFHEENLDLNLFDAEMGQELLPLAATPVKSNGGVRRRAKLVELHESATIQKIIAELARKGLKVDHYAASDHPIFELIEGEGEKAVVHPLFSIPEIHQKIVEIGRRGVQIKRFKGLGEMNAKELFNTTMDPEKRKLLKVDLNDDNAVEADQMFSKLMGDVVEPRRQYIEDNALNVRNLDV
;
A
#
# COMPACT_ATOMS: atom_id res chain seq x y z
N LEU A 1 11.66 -12.51 13.30
CA LEU A 1 10.60 -12.30 12.30
C LEU A 1 10.85 -13.27 11.15
N PRO A 2 9.81 -13.81 10.49
CA PRO A 2 10.01 -14.68 9.35
C PRO A 2 10.68 -13.92 8.20
N ALA A 3 11.64 -14.54 7.54
CA ALA A 3 12.34 -14.00 6.38
C ALA A 3 11.74 -14.51 5.07
N TYR A 4 11.00 -15.63 5.11
CA TYR A 4 10.42 -16.25 3.94
C TYR A 4 8.95 -16.57 4.18
N LEU A 5 8.15 -16.44 3.13
CA LEU A 5 6.74 -16.79 3.10
C LEU A 5 6.47 -17.70 1.93
N VAL A 6 5.82 -18.83 2.19
CA VAL A 6 5.36 -19.77 1.16
C VAL A 6 3.84 -19.77 1.14
N LYS A 7 3.27 -19.43 -0.01
CA LYS A 7 1.83 -19.55 -0.26
C LYS A 7 1.58 -20.84 -1.01
N VAL A 8 0.86 -21.78 -0.41
CA VAL A 8 0.45 -23.03 -1.05
C VAL A 8 -1.04 -22.96 -1.39
N ARG A 9 -1.36 -23.14 -2.67
CA ARG A 9 -2.74 -23.19 -3.16
C ARG A 9 -3.10 -24.60 -3.57
N GLU A 10 -4.15 -25.15 -2.97
CA GLU A 10 -4.75 -26.44 -3.31
C GLU A 10 -6.17 -26.21 -3.83
N GLY A 11 -6.36 -26.19 -5.15
CA GLY A 11 -7.66 -25.84 -5.74
C GLY A 11 -8.08 -24.40 -5.40
N ASN A 12 -9.12 -24.25 -4.57
CA ASN A 12 -9.64 -22.94 -4.12
C ASN A 12 -9.16 -22.53 -2.72
N GLU A 13 -8.42 -23.39 -2.01
CA GLU A 13 -7.91 -23.07 -0.67
C GLU A 13 -6.47 -22.55 -0.77
N GLU A 14 -6.19 -21.45 -0.06
CA GLU A 14 -4.85 -20.84 0.03
C GLU A 14 -4.37 -20.92 1.48
N THR A 15 -3.25 -21.60 1.70
CA THR A 15 -2.58 -21.69 2.99
C THR A 15 -1.25 -20.95 2.93
N VAL A 16 -0.90 -20.25 4.01
CA VAL A 16 0.32 -19.44 4.10
C VAL A 16 1.17 -19.99 5.23
N ARG A 17 2.43 -20.31 4.94
CA ARG A 17 3.43 -20.70 5.95
C ARG A 17 4.58 -19.70 5.96
N TYR A 18 5.07 -19.42 7.17
CA TYR A 18 6.13 -18.46 7.43
C TYR A 18 7.36 -19.21 7.94
N PHE A 19 8.53 -18.85 7.42
CA PHE A 19 9.80 -19.48 7.77
C PHE A 19 10.82 -18.43 8.20
N HIS A 20 11.66 -18.77 9.16
CA HIS A 20 12.67 -17.87 9.72
C HIS A 20 13.99 -17.95 8.96
N ASP A 21 14.31 -19.13 8.44
CA ASP A 21 15.58 -19.39 7.79
C ASP A 21 15.41 -20.10 6.44
N GLN A 22 16.40 -19.95 5.56
CA GLN A 22 16.36 -20.58 4.23
C GLN A 22 16.44 -22.11 4.34
N HIS A 23 17.08 -22.62 5.39
CA HIS A 23 17.16 -24.05 5.68
C HIS A 23 15.76 -24.66 5.92
N GLU A 24 14.90 -23.99 6.69
CA GLU A 24 13.54 -24.47 6.97
C GLU A 24 12.68 -24.52 5.69
N VAL A 25 12.90 -23.59 4.76
CA VAL A 25 12.23 -23.59 3.45
C VAL A 25 12.71 -24.76 2.59
N ARG A 26 14.00 -25.13 2.69
CA ARG A 26 14.57 -26.28 1.98
C ARG A 26 14.06 -27.59 2.54
N ASP A 27 14.04 -27.75 3.86
CA ASP A 27 13.47 -28.93 4.52
C ASP A 27 11.99 -29.09 4.11
N PHE A 28 11.22 -27.99 4.10
CA PHE A 28 9.83 -27.99 3.65
C PHE A 28 9.67 -28.37 2.16
N HIS A 29 10.61 -27.96 1.30
CA HIS A 29 10.63 -28.36 -0.10
C HIS A 29 11.00 -29.83 -0.29
N GLU A 30 11.92 -30.38 0.50
CA GLU A 30 12.28 -31.81 0.47
C GLU A 30 11.10 -32.69 0.93
N GLU A 31 10.34 -32.22 1.92
CA GLU A 31 9.10 -32.88 2.34
C GLU A 31 7.96 -32.74 1.32
N ASN A 32 7.96 -31.69 0.50
CA ASN A 32 6.92 -31.36 -0.47
C ASN A 32 7.52 -31.06 -1.86
N LEU A 33 8.14 -32.10 -2.44
CA LEU A 33 8.76 -32.06 -3.77
C LEU A 33 7.75 -31.72 -4.89
N ASP A 34 6.46 -31.85 -4.63
CA ASP A 34 5.36 -31.50 -5.54
C ASP A 34 5.15 -29.99 -5.71
N LEU A 35 5.70 -29.17 -4.80
CA LEU A 35 5.47 -27.72 -4.78
C LEU A 35 6.48 -26.89 -5.59
N ASN A 36 7.56 -27.50 -6.11
CA ASN A 36 8.59 -26.87 -6.97
C ASN A 36 8.99 -25.43 -6.54
N LEU A 37 9.22 -25.22 -5.24
CA LEU A 37 9.40 -23.89 -4.63
C LEU A 37 10.62 -23.11 -5.16
N PHE A 38 11.65 -23.81 -5.63
CA PHE A 38 12.93 -23.23 -6.06
C PHE A 38 13.13 -23.23 -7.59
N ASP A 39 12.21 -23.81 -8.37
CA ASP A 39 12.32 -23.90 -9.84
C ASP A 39 11.76 -22.67 -10.57
N ALA A 40 11.29 -21.66 -9.84
CA ALA A 40 10.51 -20.57 -10.40
C ALA A 40 11.28 -19.26 -10.53
N GLU A 41 12.56 -19.27 -10.89
CA GLU A 41 13.22 -18.13 -11.55
C GLU A 41 14.30 -18.59 -12.54
N MET A 42 13.89 -18.92 -13.77
CA MET A 42 14.64 -18.49 -14.94
C MET A 42 13.67 -17.82 -15.91
N GLY A 43 13.93 -16.53 -16.15
CA GLY A 43 13.23 -15.76 -17.15
C GLY A 43 13.21 -16.47 -18.50
N GLN A 44 12.07 -16.36 -19.14
CA GLN A 44 11.86 -16.28 -20.58
C GLN A 44 13.14 -16.28 -21.44
N GLU A 45 13.66 -17.45 -21.79
CA GLU A 45 14.46 -17.70 -23.00
C GLU A 45 14.58 -19.20 -23.26
N LEU A 46 14.55 -19.56 -24.54
CA LEU A 46 14.48 -20.92 -25.10
C LEU A 46 15.39 -21.94 -24.39
N LEU A 47 14.90 -23.20 -24.23
CA LEU A 47 15.60 -24.46 -24.59
C LEU A 47 14.74 -25.73 -24.24
N PRO A 48 15.06 -26.93 -24.78
CA PRO A 48 14.21 -27.69 -25.70
C PRO A 48 13.40 -28.84 -25.05
N LEU A 49 12.51 -29.45 -25.85
CA LEU A 49 11.77 -30.67 -25.56
C LEU A 49 12.67 -31.82 -25.07
N ALA A 50 12.96 -31.93 -23.77
CA ALA A 50 13.40 -33.18 -23.14
C ALA A 50 13.48 -33.08 -21.60
N ALA A 51 12.34 -32.88 -20.94
CA ALA A 51 12.14 -33.40 -19.58
C ALA A 51 10.65 -33.58 -19.36
N THR A 52 10.18 -34.82 -19.47
CA THR A 52 8.80 -35.19 -19.17
C THR A 52 8.47 -34.83 -17.73
N PRO A 53 7.41 -34.05 -17.47
CA PRO A 53 6.91 -33.88 -16.11
C PRO A 53 6.37 -35.24 -15.65
N VAL A 54 6.84 -35.70 -14.50
CA VAL A 54 6.36 -36.91 -13.85
C VAL A 54 4.84 -36.76 -13.64
N LYS A 55 4.06 -37.58 -14.35
CA LYS A 55 2.62 -37.67 -14.17
C LYS A 55 2.36 -38.34 -12.82
N SER A 56 1.92 -37.58 -11.82
CA SER A 56 1.24 -38.16 -10.66
C SER A 56 -0.28 -38.20 -10.90
N ASN A 57 -0.85 -39.35 -10.56
CA ASN A 57 -2.27 -39.69 -10.61
C ASN A 57 -3.15 -38.64 -9.94
N GLY A 58 -4.22 -38.20 -10.62
CA GLY A 58 -5.57 -37.92 -10.06
C GLY A 58 -5.76 -36.95 -8.87
N GLY A 59 -4.70 -36.38 -8.30
CA GLY A 59 -4.75 -35.47 -7.16
C GLY A 59 -4.84 -34.01 -7.58
N VAL A 60 -5.47 -33.20 -6.73
CA VAL A 60 -5.57 -31.74 -6.87
C VAL A 60 -4.16 -31.17 -7.06
N ARG A 61 -3.91 -30.48 -8.18
CA ARG A 61 -2.62 -29.81 -8.43
C ARG A 61 -2.41 -28.71 -7.40
N ARG A 62 -1.45 -28.91 -6.50
CA ARG A 62 -0.98 -27.92 -5.55
C ARG A 62 0.04 -27.02 -6.24
N ARG A 63 -0.05 -25.71 -6.04
CA ARG A 63 0.92 -24.74 -6.56
C ARG A 63 1.44 -23.93 -5.39
N ALA A 64 2.75 -23.69 -5.33
CA ALA A 64 3.30 -22.80 -4.32
C ALA A 64 4.10 -21.65 -4.92
N LYS A 65 4.11 -20.53 -4.21
CA LYS A 65 4.95 -19.38 -4.49
C LYS A 65 5.78 -19.04 -3.27
N LEU A 66 7.10 -19.05 -3.42
CA LEU A 66 8.03 -18.51 -2.45
C LEU A 66 8.11 -16.99 -2.61
N VAL A 67 8.04 -16.27 -1.50
CA VAL A 67 8.23 -14.82 -1.42
C VAL A 67 9.25 -14.56 -0.34
N GLU A 68 10.34 -13.92 -0.70
CA GLU A 68 11.33 -13.42 0.25
C GLU A 68 10.87 -12.10 0.86
N LEU A 69 10.92 -12.00 2.18
CA LEU A 69 10.56 -10.81 2.93
C LEU A 69 11.82 -9.99 3.20
N HIS A 70 12.32 -9.29 2.18
CA HIS A 70 13.54 -8.49 2.26
C HIS A 70 13.49 -7.41 3.37
N GLU A 71 12.29 -6.94 3.73
CA GLU A 71 12.06 -5.94 4.78
C GLU A 71 12.05 -6.52 6.21
N SER A 72 12.15 -7.85 6.37
CA SER A 72 12.07 -8.48 7.70
C SER A 72 13.15 -7.96 8.66
N ALA A 73 14.36 -7.73 8.15
CA ALA A 73 15.48 -7.22 8.95
C ALA A 73 15.31 -5.74 9.37
N THR A 74 14.75 -4.89 8.50
CA THR A 74 14.49 -3.48 8.82
C THR A 74 13.35 -3.37 9.82
N ILE A 75 12.28 -4.14 9.63
CA ILE A 75 11.15 -4.21 10.56
C ILE A 75 11.62 -4.69 11.94
N GLN A 76 12.50 -5.69 12.01
CA GLN A 76 13.03 -6.17 13.29
C GLN A 76 13.80 -5.09 14.06
N LYS A 77 14.60 -4.25 13.37
CA LYS A 77 15.28 -3.10 13.99
C LYS A 77 14.26 -2.09 14.53
N ILE A 78 13.25 -1.75 13.74
CA ILE A 78 12.19 -0.82 14.15
C ILE A 78 11.43 -1.36 15.36
N ILE A 79 11.08 -2.65 15.37
CA ILE A 79 10.44 -3.30 16.52
C ILE A 79 11.31 -3.22 17.78
N ALA A 80 12.62 -3.43 17.65
CA ALA A 80 13.54 -3.31 18.78
C ALA A 80 13.63 -1.88 19.31
N GLU A 81 13.61 -0.87 18.43
CA GLU A 81 13.56 0.54 18.83
C GLU A 81 12.23 0.92 19.50
N LEU A 82 11.11 0.41 18.98
CA LEU A 82 9.78 0.60 19.57
C LEU A 82 9.70 -0.05 20.96
N ALA A 83 10.25 -1.26 21.11
CA ALA A 83 10.30 -1.96 22.40
C ALA A 83 11.11 -1.16 23.44
N ARG A 84 12.21 -0.51 23.05
CA ARG A 84 12.98 0.40 23.94
C ARG A 84 12.16 1.61 24.40
N LYS A 85 11.22 2.08 23.57
CA LYS A 85 10.29 3.16 23.91
C LYS A 85 9.06 2.66 24.71
N GLY A 86 9.02 1.39 25.10
CA GLY A 86 7.90 0.79 25.84
C GLY A 86 6.74 0.33 24.96
N LEU A 87 6.85 0.43 23.63
CA LEU A 87 5.85 -0.03 22.67
C LEU A 87 6.18 -1.45 22.22
N LYS A 88 5.72 -2.44 22.99
CA LYS A 88 5.90 -3.86 22.66
C LYS A 88 4.98 -4.26 21.49
N VAL A 89 5.40 -5.26 20.72
CA VAL A 89 4.62 -5.81 19.59
C VAL A 89 3.27 -6.35 20.06
N ASP A 90 3.23 -6.95 21.25
CA ASP A 90 2.00 -7.51 21.83
C ASP A 90 0.91 -6.46 22.02
N HIS A 91 1.29 -5.19 22.21
CA HIS A 91 0.36 -4.08 22.40
C HIS A 91 -0.25 -3.58 21.08
N TYR A 92 0.16 -4.13 19.92
CA TYR A 92 -0.48 -3.84 18.64
C TYR A 92 -1.69 -4.73 18.36
N ALA A 93 -1.80 -5.88 19.05
CA ALA A 93 -3.00 -6.70 19.05
C ALA A 93 -4.00 -6.17 20.10
N ALA A 94 -5.29 -6.41 19.88
CA ALA A 94 -6.32 -6.07 20.86
C ALA A 94 -6.16 -6.97 22.09
N SER A 95 -5.92 -6.37 23.26
CA SER A 95 -5.89 -7.08 24.54
C SER A 95 -7.24 -7.03 25.26
N ASP A 96 -7.49 -8.01 26.13
CA ASP A 96 -8.71 -8.04 26.95
C ASP A 96 -8.70 -6.99 28.07
N HIS A 97 -7.51 -6.50 28.45
CA HIS A 97 -7.32 -5.49 29.48
C HIS A 97 -6.75 -4.20 28.86
N PRO A 98 -7.13 -3.01 29.37
CA PRO A 98 -6.59 -1.76 28.85
C PRO A 98 -5.10 -1.64 29.16
N ILE A 99 -4.30 -1.36 28.12
CA ILE A 99 -2.84 -1.19 28.21
C ILE A 99 -2.49 0.28 28.47
N PHE A 100 -3.27 1.20 27.89
CA PHE A 100 -3.05 2.63 28.00
C PHE A 100 -4.31 3.36 28.41
N GLU A 101 -4.15 4.52 29.04
CA GLU A 101 -5.23 5.43 29.36
C GLU A 101 -4.94 6.78 28.70
N LEU A 102 -5.91 7.29 27.93
CA LEU A 102 -5.84 8.61 27.33
C LEU A 102 -6.70 9.58 28.12
N ILE A 103 -6.07 10.62 28.65
CA ILE A 103 -6.73 11.62 29.48
C ILE A 103 -7.03 12.86 28.62
N GLU A 104 -8.32 13.17 28.45
CA GLU A 104 -8.81 14.34 27.73
C GLU A 104 -9.08 15.48 28.73
N GLY A 105 -8.28 16.55 28.68
CA GLY A 105 -8.39 17.74 29.54
C GLY A 105 -7.42 17.78 30.72
N GLU A 106 -7.48 18.85 31.51
CA GLU A 106 -6.66 19.05 32.73
C GLU A 106 -7.56 19.27 33.96
N GLY A 107 -7.17 18.71 35.11
CA GLY A 107 -7.86 18.89 36.40
C GLY A 107 -9.07 17.98 36.63
N GLU A 108 -10.05 18.43 37.42
CA GLU A 108 -11.21 17.63 37.87
C GLU A 108 -12.22 17.26 36.77
N LYS A 109 -12.10 17.86 35.57
CA LYS A 109 -12.98 17.58 34.41
C LYS A 109 -12.34 16.63 33.39
N ALA A 110 -11.22 16.01 33.74
CA ALA A 110 -10.51 15.10 32.86
C ALA A 110 -11.34 13.84 32.56
N VAL A 111 -11.52 13.53 31.28
CA VAL A 111 -12.19 12.31 30.84
C VAL A 111 -11.13 11.27 30.52
N VAL A 112 -11.19 10.12 31.19
CA VAL A 112 -10.25 9.01 30.97
C VAL A 112 -10.84 8.02 29.96
N HIS A 113 -10.10 7.78 28.87
CA HIS A 113 -10.44 6.82 27.84
C HIS A 113 -9.49 5.61 27.94
N PRO A 114 -9.98 4.41 28.32
CA PRO A 114 -9.16 3.20 28.30
C PRO A 114 -8.89 2.76 26.86
N LEU A 115 -7.66 2.34 26.57
CA LEU A 115 -7.21 1.89 25.26
C LEU A 115 -6.64 0.48 25.34
N PHE A 116 -7.01 -0.37 24.39
CA PHE A 116 -6.71 -1.80 24.37
C PHE A 116 -5.64 -2.15 23.33
N SER A 117 -5.22 -1.18 22.51
CA SER A 117 -4.15 -1.36 21.54
C SER A 117 -3.45 -0.03 21.20
N ILE A 118 -2.21 -0.11 20.71
CA ILE A 118 -1.44 1.07 20.25
C ILE A 118 -2.13 1.80 19.09
N PRO A 119 -2.70 1.12 18.06
CA PRO A 119 -3.39 1.82 16.97
C PRO A 119 -4.59 2.65 17.43
N GLU A 120 -5.27 2.24 18.51
CA GLU A 120 -6.38 3.00 19.08
C GLU A 120 -5.94 4.36 19.63
N ILE A 121 -4.70 4.52 20.09
CA ILE A 121 -4.17 5.81 20.57
C ILE A 121 -4.33 6.87 19.48
N HIS A 122 -3.81 6.59 18.28
CA HIS A 122 -3.90 7.52 17.15
C HIS A 122 -5.35 7.79 16.76
N GLN A 123 -6.18 6.75 16.67
CA GLN A 123 -7.59 6.89 16.32
C GLN A 123 -8.33 7.79 17.32
N LYS A 124 -8.10 7.59 18.62
CA LYS A 124 -8.77 8.34 19.69
C LYS A 124 -8.29 9.78 19.76
N ILE A 125 -7.00 10.03 19.57
CA ILE A 125 -6.45 11.40 19.46
C ILE A 125 -7.08 12.13 18.27
N VAL A 126 -7.20 11.48 17.11
CA VAL A 126 -7.84 12.09 15.93
C VAL A 126 -9.33 12.32 16.18
N GLU A 127 -10.02 11.40 16.85
CA GLU A 127 -11.44 11.56 17.22
C GLU A 127 -11.63 12.79 18.12
N ILE A 128 -10.85 12.89 19.20
CA ILE A 128 -10.89 14.01 20.14
C ILE A 128 -10.53 15.31 19.43
N GLY A 129 -9.45 15.34 18.65
CA GLY A 129 -9.02 16.52 17.90
C GLY A 129 -10.00 16.97 16.81
N ARG A 130 -10.86 16.08 16.31
CA ARG A 130 -11.94 16.43 15.37
C ARG A 130 -13.14 17.06 16.06
N ARG A 131 -13.32 16.89 17.38
CA ARG A 131 -14.46 17.48 18.09
C ARG A 131 -14.33 19.01 18.04
N GLY A 132 -15.41 19.68 17.64
CA GLY A 132 -15.45 21.14 17.49
C GLY A 132 -14.88 21.68 16.18
N VAL A 133 -14.24 20.83 15.34
CA VAL A 133 -13.77 21.26 14.02
C VAL A 133 -14.90 21.15 13.00
N GLN A 134 -15.29 22.29 12.41
CA GLN A 134 -16.19 22.30 11.26
C GLN A 134 -15.39 22.27 9.96
N ILE A 135 -15.48 21.16 9.24
CA ILE A 135 -14.83 21.00 7.94
C ILE A 135 -15.81 21.41 6.84
N LYS A 136 -15.54 22.52 6.15
CA LYS A 136 -16.27 22.94 4.96
C LYS A 136 -15.46 22.64 3.71
N ARG A 137 -16.02 21.83 2.80
CA ARG A 137 -15.44 21.59 1.48
C ARG A 137 -16.19 22.41 0.44
N PHE A 138 -15.52 23.39 -0.15
CA PHE A 138 -16.05 24.14 -1.28
C PHE A 138 -16.03 23.25 -2.53
N LYS A 139 -17.20 23.00 -3.13
CA LYS A 139 -17.30 22.22 -4.39
C LYS A 139 -17.11 23.08 -5.63
N GLY A 140 -17.32 24.38 -5.50
CA GLY A 140 -17.07 25.37 -6.55
C GLY A 140 -16.80 26.75 -5.95
N LEU A 141 -16.35 27.68 -6.80
CA LEU A 141 -15.99 29.03 -6.37
C LEU A 141 -17.19 29.84 -5.84
N GLY A 142 -18.41 29.54 -6.30
CA GLY A 142 -19.64 30.21 -5.85
C GLY A 142 -20.04 29.91 -4.40
N GLU A 143 -19.43 28.92 -3.76
CA GLU A 143 -19.67 28.60 -2.34
C GLU A 143 -18.76 29.40 -1.38
N MET A 144 -17.79 30.13 -1.94
CA MET A 144 -16.84 30.98 -1.21
C MET A 144 -17.30 32.44 -1.20
N ASN A 145 -17.06 33.12 -0.08
CA ASN A 145 -17.31 34.55 0.01
C ASN A 145 -16.20 35.33 -0.71
N ALA A 146 -16.51 36.54 -1.21
CA ALA A 146 -15.54 37.36 -1.96
C ALA A 146 -14.22 37.63 -1.20
N LYS A 147 -14.28 37.85 0.11
CA LYS A 147 -13.09 38.06 0.96
C LYS A 147 -12.20 36.80 1.05
N GLU A 148 -12.82 35.62 1.14
CA GLU A 148 -12.10 34.34 1.21
C GLU A 148 -11.41 34.05 -0.13
N LEU A 149 -12.14 34.25 -1.23
CA LEU A 149 -11.62 34.04 -2.57
C LEU A 149 -10.43 34.96 -2.86
N PHE A 150 -10.52 36.24 -2.49
CA PHE A 150 -9.42 37.17 -2.66
C PHE A 150 -8.17 36.73 -1.88
N ASN A 151 -8.31 36.50 -0.57
CA ASN A 151 -7.20 36.16 0.31
C ASN A 151 -6.51 34.83 -0.03
N THR A 152 -7.24 33.89 -0.62
CA THR A 152 -6.73 32.54 -0.93
C THR A 152 -6.21 32.41 -2.36
N THR A 153 -6.86 33.04 -3.34
CA THR A 153 -6.59 32.77 -4.76
C THR A 153 -6.21 34.00 -5.59
N MET A 154 -6.62 35.21 -5.22
CA MET A 154 -6.39 36.40 -6.06
C MET A 154 -5.30 37.35 -5.56
N ASP A 155 -5.04 37.36 -4.25
CA ASP A 155 -4.05 38.22 -3.61
C ASP A 155 -2.65 37.97 -4.22
N PRO A 156 -2.03 38.96 -4.90
CA PRO A 156 -0.71 38.80 -5.53
C PRO A 156 0.39 38.36 -4.56
N GLU A 157 0.27 38.67 -3.27
CA GLU A 157 1.29 38.30 -2.26
C GLU A 157 1.16 36.84 -1.81
N LYS A 158 -0.03 36.24 -1.92
CA LYS A 158 -0.33 34.90 -1.39
C LYS A 158 -0.67 33.86 -2.45
N ARG A 159 -1.12 34.29 -3.62
CA ARG A 159 -1.56 33.38 -4.68
C ARG A 159 -0.41 32.54 -5.19
N LYS A 160 -0.71 31.27 -5.47
CA LYS A 160 0.19 30.35 -6.15
C LYS A 160 -0.36 30.12 -7.56
N LEU A 161 0.37 30.58 -8.57
CA LEU A 161 0.02 30.38 -9.97
C LEU A 161 0.93 29.31 -10.57
N LEU A 162 0.36 28.45 -11.39
CA LEU A 162 1.10 27.53 -12.24
C LEU A 162 1.19 28.15 -13.63
N LYS A 163 2.40 28.23 -14.17
CA LYS A 163 2.64 28.65 -15.55
C LYS A 163 2.65 27.42 -16.43
N VAL A 164 1.86 27.44 -17.50
CA VAL A 164 1.90 26.41 -18.55
C VAL A 164 2.96 26.85 -19.55
N ASP A 165 3.96 26.00 -19.78
CA ASP A 165 5.04 26.24 -20.73
C ASP A 165 4.92 25.30 -21.94
N LEU A 166 5.04 25.86 -23.14
CA LEU A 166 5.04 25.15 -24.42
C LEU A 166 6.28 25.58 -25.19
N ASN A 167 7.18 24.63 -25.41
CA ASN A 167 8.49 24.84 -26.05
C ASN A 167 8.64 23.82 -27.21
N ASP A 168 9.63 24.02 -28.07
CA ASP A 168 9.86 23.15 -29.23
C ASP A 168 10.06 21.66 -28.84
N ASP A 169 10.63 21.41 -27.66
CA ASP A 169 10.88 20.07 -27.14
C ASP A 169 9.60 19.29 -26.79
N ASN A 170 8.54 19.96 -26.33
CA ASN A 170 7.29 19.32 -25.90
C ASN A 170 6.11 19.59 -26.85
N ALA A 171 6.29 20.44 -27.86
CA ALA A 171 5.23 20.82 -28.79
C ALA A 171 4.66 19.63 -29.57
N VAL A 172 5.52 18.72 -30.04
CA VAL A 172 5.10 17.54 -30.81
C VAL A 172 4.31 16.56 -29.93
N GLU A 173 4.78 16.30 -28.72
CA GLU A 173 4.12 15.39 -27.78
C GLU A 173 2.78 15.97 -27.29
N ALA A 174 2.73 17.28 -27.01
CA ALA A 174 1.51 17.97 -26.64
C ALA A 174 0.43 17.84 -27.74
N ASP A 175 0.78 18.07 -29.01
CA ASP A 175 -0.15 17.95 -30.14
C ASP A 175 -0.68 16.51 -30.32
N GLN A 176 0.20 15.52 -30.18
CA GLN A 176 -0.19 14.11 -30.17
C GLN A 176 -1.16 13.81 -29.02
N MET A 177 -0.89 14.33 -27.82
CA MET A 177 -1.75 14.14 -26.66
C MET A 177 -3.11 14.81 -26.84
N PHE A 178 -3.15 16.03 -27.39
CA PHE A 178 -4.39 16.73 -27.74
C PHE A 178 -5.21 15.92 -28.74
N SER A 179 -4.57 15.44 -29.82
CA SER A 179 -5.24 14.62 -30.83
C SER A 179 -5.78 13.31 -30.25
N LYS A 180 -5.03 12.67 -29.35
CA LYS A 180 -5.43 11.40 -28.73
C LYS A 180 -6.56 11.56 -27.71
N LEU A 181 -6.54 12.63 -26.91
CA LEU A 181 -7.51 12.87 -25.84
C LEU A 181 -8.74 13.64 -26.27
N MET A 182 -8.59 14.59 -27.19
CA MET A 182 -9.65 15.50 -27.62
C MET A 182 -10.10 15.29 -29.07
N GLY A 183 -9.42 14.43 -29.85
CA GLY A 183 -9.81 14.12 -31.22
C GLY A 183 -11.07 13.25 -31.32
N ASP A 184 -11.67 13.20 -32.51
CA ASP A 184 -12.99 12.58 -32.73
C ASP A 184 -12.98 11.05 -32.61
N VAL A 185 -11.81 10.42 -32.78
CA VAL A 185 -11.68 8.96 -32.75
C VAL A 185 -11.67 8.48 -31.30
N VAL A 186 -12.68 7.70 -30.93
CA VAL A 186 -12.88 7.20 -29.56
C VAL A 186 -11.86 6.13 -29.16
N GLU A 187 -11.45 5.29 -30.10
CA GLU A 187 -10.65 4.09 -29.80
C GLU A 187 -9.24 4.40 -29.24
N PRO A 188 -8.45 5.33 -29.81
CA PRO A 188 -7.16 5.73 -29.24
C PRO A 188 -7.27 6.35 -27.85
N ARG A 189 -8.36 7.08 -27.59
CA ARG A 189 -8.65 7.70 -26.29
C ARG A 189 -8.93 6.65 -25.23
N ARG A 190 -9.78 5.68 -25.56
CA ARG A 190 -10.17 4.58 -24.66
C ARG A 190 -8.96 3.76 -24.23
N GLN A 191 -8.14 3.34 -25.19
CA GLN A 191 -6.92 2.57 -24.91
C GLN A 191 -5.97 3.36 -23.99
N TYR A 192 -5.76 4.66 -24.27
CA TYR A 192 -4.89 5.50 -23.44
C TYR A 192 -5.37 5.62 -21.98
N ILE A 193 -6.68 5.77 -21.77
CA ILE A 193 -7.26 5.85 -20.43
C ILE A 193 -7.13 4.50 -19.71
N GLU A 194 -7.40 3.38 -20.37
CA GLU A 194 -7.28 2.04 -19.78
C GLU A 194 -5.84 1.77 -19.32
N ASP A 195 -4.85 2.13 -20.12
CA ASP A 195 -3.43 1.89 -19.83
C ASP A 195 -2.89 2.77 -18.69
N ASN A 196 -3.40 4.01 -18.54
CA ASN A 196 -2.80 5.01 -17.65
C ASN A 196 -3.65 5.40 -16.44
N ALA A 197 -4.96 5.10 -16.41
CA ALA A 197 -5.87 5.56 -15.35
C ALA A 197 -5.46 5.16 -13.94
N LEU A 198 -4.85 3.98 -13.78
CA LEU A 198 -4.39 3.48 -12.49
C LEU A 198 -3.06 4.12 -12.04
N ASN A 199 -2.27 4.63 -12.99
CA ASN A 199 -0.93 5.17 -12.74
C ASN A 199 -0.93 6.67 -12.41
N VAL A 200 -2.06 7.37 -12.58
CA VAL A 200 -2.20 8.83 -12.35
C VAL A 200 -1.79 9.25 -10.94
N ARG A 201 -1.95 8.38 -9.94
CA ARG A 201 -1.59 8.70 -8.54
C ARG A 201 -0.09 8.88 -8.31
N ASN A 202 0.76 8.35 -9.20
CA ASN A 202 2.20 8.31 -9.03
C ASN A 202 2.96 9.09 -10.11
N LEU A 203 2.32 10.08 -10.75
CA LEU A 203 2.96 10.85 -11.82
C LEU A 203 4.11 11.75 -11.32
N ASP A 204 4.09 12.13 -10.03
CA ASP A 204 5.04 13.08 -9.43
C ASP A 204 5.93 12.45 -8.33
N VAL A 205 6.12 11.12 -8.32
CA VAL A 205 6.95 10.40 -7.31
C VAL A 205 8.43 10.38 -7.68
#